data_AF-A0A8T5F379-F1
#
_entry.id   AF-A0A8T5F379-F1
#
_cell.length_a   1.000
_cell.length_b   1.000
_cell.length_c   1.000
_cell.angle_alpha   90.00
_cell.angle_beta   90.00
_cell.angle_gamma   90.00
#
_symmetry.space_group_name_H-M   'P 1'
#
loop_
_entity.id
_entity.type
_entity.pdbx_description
1 polymer ?
#
loop_
_entity_poly.entity_id
_entity_poly.type
_entity_poly.pdbx_seq_one_letter_code
_entity_poly.pdbx_strand_id
1 'polypeptide(L)'
;MKKIILLSLLLLLVACTEQCIESETQVQRGEEIFMNSCSENLAIKYSCLDNEMKKEFFDCKENNQICEGGACITALCEETDDGKDYGNKGVMNFNNEMYEDYCTGDKVTEFYCFEGFFKEVEFDCSSKGGKCKNGECYIPDCEDGDNGENYWYKSAVTIGDNKNFDECINENNLKEYYCKNNKLALKEYDCSDVDMFCSQGKCESDLSKATCFLGAGTFDDSNDERSIYHGSNDGQKYTKSECINKYFLKNEISKDYPCGERIVDDRPIINYKNAQWFTDPFDKEIIYEDFCDRSVTVENCVVLSDPSFNIFLKGSVMKGNEEFTDYCDDSETLIEYICLGDGLVEDEHDCTIYGRVCKNGKCVEEEEERPQDPESEDPPEEPLDYIELNECDFIANGGEYKLTSDLQIDMSEYKCLDVFAENIVIDCDGHTIRGNLDNKPSSYEYGININSDTNVVVKNCNIENVWNGIWADVMSDSEILDNEITDTKTGIGLNINTENNLIKGNKVTNSEYGIDLRGAGTTTIENNIIQNNENGVQCYTIATHSFSSNTITGNTQDCDYCTGCS
;
A
#
# COMPACT_ATOMS: atom_id res chain seq x y z
N MET A 1 119.81 45.44 -18.88
CA MET A 1 119.91 44.60 -17.66
C MET A 1 118.56 44.64 -16.95
N LYS A 2 117.90 43.47 -16.95
CA LYS A 2 116.61 43.09 -16.31
C LYS A 2 115.39 43.98 -16.55
N LYS A 3 114.64 43.66 -17.63
CA LYS A 3 113.21 43.92 -17.82
C LYS A 3 112.68 42.83 -18.78
N ILE A 4 111.70 42.01 -18.37
CA ILE A 4 110.24 42.12 -18.62
C ILE A 4 109.80 41.21 -19.79
N ILE A 5 108.90 40.25 -19.47
CA ILE A 5 107.76 39.73 -20.25
C ILE A 5 107.97 38.73 -21.42
N LEU A 6 107.22 37.60 -21.28
CA LEU A 6 106.49 36.74 -22.24
C LEU A 6 107.20 35.79 -23.23
N LEU A 7 106.90 34.49 -23.05
CA LEU A 7 106.34 33.47 -24.00
C LEU A 7 106.78 32.07 -23.48
N SER A 8 105.99 31.00 -23.41
CA SER A 8 104.61 30.73 -23.82
C SER A 8 104.15 29.40 -23.20
N LEU A 9 102.94 29.42 -22.66
CA LEU A 9 101.93 28.33 -22.65
C LEU A 9 102.39 26.95 -23.15
N LEU A 10 102.47 26.01 -22.22
CA LEU A 10 102.08 24.62 -22.46
C LEU A 10 101.36 24.09 -21.20
N LEU A 11 100.40 24.88 -20.70
CA LEU A 11 99.27 24.27 -20.00
C LEU A 11 98.53 23.49 -21.07
N LEU A 12 98.50 22.17 -20.95
CA LEU A 12 97.42 21.39 -21.55
C LEU A 12 96.12 21.90 -20.91
N LEU A 13 95.54 22.94 -21.50
CA LEU A 13 94.11 23.11 -21.59
C LEU A 13 93.60 21.84 -22.30
N VAL A 14 93.31 20.79 -21.53
CA VAL A 14 92.08 20.06 -21.82
C VAL A 14 91.01 21.11 -21.59
N ALA A 15 90.62 21.81 -22.65
CA ALA A 15 89.32 22.43 -22.66
C ALA A 15 88.37 21.27 -22.36
N CYS A 16 87.87 21.19 -21.11
CA CYS A 16 86.56 20.62 -20.89
C CYS A 16 85.66 21.44 -21.81
N THR A 17 85.42 20.93 -23.01
CA THR A 17 84.19 21.24 -23.71
C THR A 17 83.13 20.88 -22.69
N GLU A 18 82.49 21.88 -22.08
CA GLU A 18 81.32 21.67 -21.22
C GLU A 18 80.31 20.91 -22.07
N GLN A 19 80.34 19.59 -21.91
CA GLN A 19 79.54 18.71 -22.71
C GLN A 19 78.13 18.83 -22.17
N CYS A 20 77.18 19.12 -23.06
CA CYS A 20 75.78 19.11 -22.72
C CYS A 20 75.35 17.65 -22.61
N ILE A 21 74.92 17.24 -21.42
CA ILE A 21 74.47 15.87 -21.14
C ILE A 21 72.99 15.93 -20.84
N GLU A 22 72.18 15.33 -21.71
CA GLU A 22 70.73 15.23 -21.56
C GLU A 22 70.33 13.89 -20.93
N SER A 23 69.29 13.94 -20.10
CA SER A 23 68.57 12.78 -19.54
C SER A 23 67.06 13.04 -19.64
N GLU A 24 66.24 12.04 -19.29
CA GLU A 24 64.78 12.17 -19.40
C GLU A 24 64.18 13.34 -18.61
N THR A 25 64.78 13.73 -17.48
CA THR A 25 64.23 14.73 -16.55
C THR A 25 65.06 16.01 -16.42
N GLN A 26 66.28 16.04 -16.95
CA GLN A 26 67.19 17.17 -16.77
C GLN A 26 68.32 17.21 -17.81
N VAL A 27 68.91 18.40 -17.95
CA VAL A 27 70.15 18.65 -18.71
C VAL A 27 71.23 19.16 -17.76
N GLN A 28 72.43 18.59 -17.87
CA GLN A 28 73.63 19.06 -17.18
C GLN A 28 74.61 19.69 -18.17
N ARG A 29 75.16 20.85 -17.81
CA ARG A 29 76.24 21.51 -18.55
C ARG A 29 77.29 22.01 -17.57
N GLY A 30 78.48 21.40 -17.58
CA GLY A 30 79.49 21.68 -16.56
C GLY A 30 78.99 21.29 -15.16
N GLU A 31 79.00 22.24 -14.22
CA GLU A 31 78.48 22.08 -12.86
C GLU A 31 76.99 22.48 -12.71
N GLU A 32 76.38 23.05 -13.75
CA GLU A 32 74.97 23.50 -13.71
C GLU A 32 74.01 22.40 -14.15
N ILE A 33 72.87 22.28 -13.46
CA ILE A 33 71.80 21.32 -13.71
C ILE A 33 70.49 22.07 -13.95
N PHE A 34 69.81 21.73 -15.04
CA PHE A 34 68.53 22.30 -15.46
C PHE A 34 67.48 21.19 -15.50
N MET A 35 66.54 21.23 -14.56
CA MET A 35 65.47 20.23 -14.51
C MET A 35 64.29 20.64 -15.38
N ASN A 36 63.70 19.67 -16.06
CA ASN A 36 62.38 19.81 -16.66
C ASN A 36 61.40 20.20 -15.56
N SER A 37 60.52 21.16 -15.84
CA SER A 37 59.62 21.70 -14.83
C SER A 37 58.33 22.20 -15.44
N CYS A 38 57.33 22.39 -14.59
CA CYS A 38 56.06 22.98 -14.97
C CYS A 38 55.97 24.40 -14.43
N SER A 39 55.39 25.29 -15.24
CA SER A 39 54.93 26.60 -14.79
C SER A 39 53.47 26.72 -15.20
N GLU A 40 52.56 26.53 -14.25
CA GLU A 40 51.13 26.31 -14.53
C GLU A 40 50.95 25.16 -15.55
N ASN A 41 50.32 25.40 -16.70
CA ASN A 41 50.10 24.41 -17.76
C ASN A 41 51.18 24.42 -18.86
N LEU A 42 52.31 25.11 -18.63
CA LEU A 42 53.41 25.18 -19.58
C LEU A 42 54.51 24.19 -19.16
N ALA A 43 54.74 23.16 -19.98
CA ALA A 43 55.86 22.24 -19.80
C ALA A 43 57.14 22.87 -20.33
N ILE A 44 58.12 23.00 -19.43
CA ILE A 44 59.44 23.53 -19.70
C ILE A 44 60.40 22.36 -19.83
N LYS A 45 60.86 22.11 -21.06
CA LYS A 45 61.81 21.03 -21.36
C LYS A 45 63.17 21.58 -21.72
N TYR A 46 64.21 21.00 -21.14
CA TYR A 46 65.59 21.26 -21.48
C TYR A 46 66.14 20.10 -22.33
N SER A 47 66.85 20.41 -23.40
CA SER A 47 67.48 19.41 -24.29
C SER A 47 68.85 19.87 -24.77
N CYS A 48 69.65 18.95 -25.30
CA CYS A 48 70.97 19.23 -25.85
C CYS A 48 70.95 19.13 -27.38
N LEU A 49 71.18 20.25 -28.07
CA LEU A 49 71.33 20.29 -29.53
C LEU A 49 72.67 20.92 -29.92
N ASP A 50 73.46 20.22 -30.73
CA ASP A 50 74.81 20.65 -31.15
C ASP A 50 75.73 21.04 -29.98
N ASN A 51 75.63 20.31 -28.86
CA ASN A 51 76.34 20.57 -27.60
C ASN A 51 76.00 21.92 -26.93
N GLU A 52 74.87 22.53 -27.30
CA GLU A 52 74.26 23.67 -26.61
C GLU A 52 72.95 23.26 -25.93
N MET A 53 72.69 23.84 -24.75
CA MET A 53 71.41 23.68 -24.07
C MET A 53 70.33 24.49 -24.79
N LYS A 54 69.20 23.82 -25.07
CA LYS A 54 67.97 24.43 -25.57
C LYS A 54 66.90 24.34 -24.49
N LYS A 55 66.01 25.34 -24.51
CA LYS A 55 64.85 25.43 -23.64
C LYS A 55 63.62 25.58 -24.52
N GLU A 56 62.70 24.63 -24.40
CA GLU A 56 61.46 24.59 -25.16
C GLU A 56 60.27 24.71 -24.22
N PHE A 57 59.18 25.26 -24.75
CA PHE A 57 57.93 25.45 -24.03
C PHE A 57 56.83 24.72 -24.80
N PHE A 58 56.15 23.80 -24.13
CA PHE A 58 54.99 23.11 -24.66
C PHE A 58 53.77 23.58 -23.87
N ASP A 59 52.81 24.21 -24.56
CA ASP A 59 51.54 24.55 -23.95
C ASP A 59 50.68 23.29 -23.93
N CYS A 60 50.54 22.71 -22.73
CA CYS A 60 49.76 21.49 -22.58
C CYS A 60 48.27 21.75 -22.89
N LYS A 61 47.79 23.01 -22.86
CA LYS A 61 46.41 23.35 -23.20
C LYS A 61 46.09 23.15 -24.69
N GLU A 62 47.05 23.32 -25.61
CA GLU A 62 46.78 23.22 -27.05
C GLU A 62 46.35 21.81 -27.49
N ASN A 63 46.70 20.79 -26.69
CA ASN A 63 46.32 19.39 -26.93
C ASN A 63 45.50 18.80 -25.77
N ASN A 64 44.86 19.65 -24.97
CA ASN A 64 44.08 19.25 -23.79
C ASN A 64 44.84 18.30 -22.84
N GLN A 65 46.03 18.70 -22.39
CA GLN A 65 46.87 17.97 -21.43
C GLN A 65 47.21 18.88 -20.25
N ILE A 66 47.66 18.31 -19.13
CA ILE A 66 48.18 19.06 -17.97
C ILE A 66 49.69 18.88 -17.87
N CYS A 67 50.37 19.86 -17.28
CA CYS A 67 51.81 19.74 -17.04
C CYS A 67 52.09 19.06 -15.71
N GLU A 68 52.78 17.92 -15.75
CA GLU A 68 53.36 17.28 -14.55
C GLU A 68 54.83 16.91 -14.81
N GLY A 69 55.73 17.19 -13.86
CA GLY A 69 57.14 16.82 -13.97
C GLY A 69 57.90 17.41 -15.17
N GLY A 70 57.36 18.46 -15.80
CA GLY A 70 57.91 19.06 -17.02
C GLY A 70 57.50 18.36 -18.32
N ALA A 71 56.45 17.53 -18.28
CA ALA A 71 55.85 16.90 -19.45
C ALA A 71 54.33 17.16 -19.49
N CYS A 72 53.76 17.18 -20.70
CA CYS A 72 52.31 17.21 -20.88
C CYS A 72 51.76 15.78 -20.78
N ILE A 73 50.87 15.55 -19.82
CA ILE A 73 50.23 14.26 -19.57
C ILE A 73 48.70 14.39 -19.67
N THR A 74 48.04 13.29 -20.00
CA THR A 74 46.57 13.23 -19.99
C THR A 74 46.07 13.27 -18.55
N ALA A 75 45.17 14.21 -18.23
CA ALA A 75 44.59 14.31 -16.89
C ALA A 75 43.68 13.09 -16.61
N LEU A 76 43.71 12.59 -15.38
CA LEU A 76 42.75 11.60 -14.89
C LEU A 76 41.57 12.35 -14.28
N CYS A 77 40.41 12.22 -14.90
CA CYS A 77 39.14 12.71 -14.41
C CYS A 77 38.25 11.47 -14.24
N GLU A 78 37.85 11.20 -13.01
CA GLU A 78 36.96 10.10 -12.63
C GLU A 78 35.74 10.70 -11.95
N GLU A 79 34.58 10.08 -12.13
CA GLU A 79 33.29 10.59 -11.64
C GLU A 79 32.36 9.42 -11.31
N THR A 80 31.22 9.71 -10.69
CA THR A 80 30.32 8.69 -10.11
C THR A 80 28.96 8.58 -10.79
N ASP A 81 28.63 9.45 -11.74
CA ASP A 81 27.27 9.74 -12.22
C ASP A 81 27.15 9.88 -13.75
N ASP A 82 28.04 9.23 -14.51
CA ASP A 82 28.01 9.09 -15.97
C ASP A 82 28.01 10.42 -16.77
N GLY A 83 28.57 11.47 -16.20
CA GLY A 83 28.93 12.70 -16.85
C GLY A 83 28.03 13.82 -16.41
N LYS A 84 27.31 14.39 -17.37
CA LYS A 84 26.49 15.58 -17.12
C LYS A 84 25.07 15.13 -16.76
N ASP A 85 24.84 14.77 -15.49
CA ASP A 85 23.59 14.26 -14.97
C ASP A 85 23.08 15.03 -13.74
N TYR A 86 22.21 15.99 -14.00
CA TYR A 86 21.57 16.78 -12.95
C TYR A 86 20.61 16.00 -12.05
N GLY A 87 20.22 14.78 -12.43
CA GLY A 87 19.19 13.98 -11.74
C GLY A 87 19.73 13.13 -10.59
N ASN A 88 21.04 12.92 -10.55
CA ASN A 88 21.72 12.14 -9.51
C ASN A 88 22.80 13.01 -8.89
N LYS A 89 23.05 12.85 -7.59
CA LYS A 89 24.16 13.56 -6.96
C LYS A 89 25.50 12.92 -7.39
N GLY A 90 26.31 13.67 -8.10
CA GLY A 90 27.66 13.31 -8.51
C GLY A 90 28.78 13.71 -7.57
N VAL A 91 29.89 12.98 -7.69
CA VAL A 91 31.20 13.29 -7.12
C VAL A 91 32.24 13.10 -8.21
N MET A 92 32.84 14.20 -8.65
CA MET A 92 33.91 14.18 -9.63
C MET A 92 35.26 14.44 -8.96
N ASN A 93 36.22 13.57 -9.27
CA ASN A 93 37.60 13.62 -8.81
C ASN A 93 38.52 14.06 -9.94
N PHE A 94 39.17 15.20 -9.73
CA PHE A 94 40.19 15.71 -10.63
C PHE A 94 41.52 15.86 -9.87
N ASN A 95 42.51 15.04 -10.22
CA ASN A 95 43.85 15.06 -9.60
C ASN A 95 43.85 14.97 -8.06
N ASN A 96 43.04 14.07 -7.47
CA ASN A 96 42.86 13.87 -6.02
C ASN A 96 42.14 15.02 -5.29
N GLU A 97 41.54 15.96 -6.00
CA GLU A 97 40.58 16.90 -5.43
C GLU A 97 39.17 16.46 -5.81
N MET A 98 38.29 16.35 -4.80
CA MET A 98 36.90 15.96 -4.97
C MET A 98 36.01 17.19 -5.05
N TYR A 99 35.10 17.18 -6.02
CA TYR A 99 34.06 18.17 -6.19
C TYR A 99 32.73 17.41 -6.19
N GLU A 100 31.86 17.77 -5.24
CA GLU A 100 30.52 17.19 -5.14
C GLU A 100 29.51 18.19 -5.67
N ASP A 101 28.48 17.69 -6.32
CA ASP A 101 27.38 18.53 -6.77
C ASP A 101 26.63 19.13 -5.58
N TYR A 102 26.16 20.36 -5.77
CA TYR A 102 25.47 21.08 -4.70
C TYR A 102 24.38 22.01 -5.22
N CYS A 103 23.41 22.25 -4.33
CA CYS A 103 22.30 23.14 -4.60
C CYS A 103 22.57 24.57 -4.16
N THR A 104 22.15 25.54 -4.99
CA THR A 104 22.00 26.94 -4.60
C THR A 104 20.57 27.41 -4.93
N GLY A 105 19.66 27.30 -3.96
CA GLY A 105 18.22 27.43 -4.23
C GLY A 105 17.75 26.24 -5.08
N ASP A 106 16.92 26.49 -6.10
CA ASP A 106 16.43 25.45 -7.02
C ASP A 106 17.38 25.19 -8.22
N LYS A 107 18.65 25.60 -8.10
CA LYS A 107 19.67 25.34 -9.11
C LYS A 107 20.69 24.33 -8.59
N VAL A 108 21.09 23.41 -9.46
CA VAL A 108 22.22 22.49 -9.23
C VAL A 108 23.47 23.01 -9.91
N THR A 109 24.57 23.02 -9.18
CA THR A 109 25.92 23.15 -9.75
C THR A 109 26.48 21.75 -9.89
N GLU A 110 26.72 21.38 -11.14
CA GLU A 110 27.16 20.06 -11.59
C GLU A 110 28.65 20.08 -11.93
N PHE A 111 29.41 19.15 -11.35
CA PHE A 111 30.81 18.89 -11.66
C PHE A 111 30.97 17.54 -12.34
N TYR A 112 31.45 17.54 -13.58
CA TYR A 112 31.49 16.32 -14.39
C TYR A 112 32.76 16.19 -15.21
N CYS A 113 33.04 14.95 -15.63
CA CYS A 113 34.10 14.66 -16.57
C CYS A 113 33.55 14.66 -18.00
N PHE A 114 34.15 15.45 -18.89
CA PHE A 114 33.87 15.34 -20.32
C PHE A 114 35.17 15.19 -21.09
N GLU A 115 35.32 14.06 -21.79
CA GLU A 115 36.54 13.68 -22.52
C GLU A 115 37.81 13.67 -21.63
N GLY A 116 37.67 13.37 -20.32
CA GLY A 116 38.79 13.33 -19.37
C GLY A 116 39.13 14.68 -18.73
N PHE A 117 38.26 15.69 -18.86
CA PHE A 117 38.45 17.03 -18.29
C PHE A 117 37.36 17.40 -17.30
N PHE A 118 37.77 18.09 -16.24
CA PHE A 118 36.89 18.83 -15.33
C PHE A 118 35.98 19.79 -16.12
N LYS A 119 34.68 19.69 -15.87
CA LYS A 119 33.67 20.64 -16.31
C LYS A 119 32.78 21.03 -15.14
N GLU A 120 32.30 22.26 -15.20
CA GLU A 120 31.33 22.83 -14.26
C GLU A 120 30.19 23.45 -15.07
N VAL A 121 28.94 23.20 -14.65
CA VAL A 121 27.77 23.84 -15.25
C VAL A 121 26.70 24.07 -14.19
N GLU A 122 25.95 25.15 -14.35
CA GLU A 122 24.76 25.42 -13.52
C GLU A 122 23.50 25.07 -14.31
N PHE A 123 22.58 24.34 -13.70
CA PHE A 123 21.27 24.03 -14.26
C PHE A 123 20.14 24.45 -13.30
N ASP A 124 19.10 25.08 -13.84
CA ASP A 124 17.93 25.51 -13.07
C ASP A 124 16.85 24.42 -13.10
N CYS A 125 16.68 23.69 -11.99
CA CYS A 125 15.72 22.58 -11.88
C CYS A 125 14.28 23.08 -12.12
N SER A 126 13.99 24.35 -11.78
CA SER A 126 12.67 24.96 -11.96
C SER A 126 12.27 25.05 -13.45
N SER A 127 13.25 25.10 -14.36
CA SER A 127 13.00 25.14 -15.80
C SER A 127 12.28 23.89 -16.33
N LYS A 128 12.36 22.77 -15.60
CA LYS A 128 11.64 21.52 -15.85
C LYS A 128 10.57 21.21 -14.80
N GLY A 129 10.27 22.15 -13.91
CA GLY A 129 9.30 21.97 -12.82
C GLY A 129 9.82 21.19 -11.61
N GLY A 130 11.14 20.98 -11.51
CA GLY A 130 11.78 20.34 -10.36
C GLY A 130 12.33 21.33 -9.33
N LYS A 131 12.84 20.80 -8.22
CA LYS A 131 13.59 21.51 -7.18
C LYS A 131 14.97 20.89 -7.04
N CYS A 132 15.91 21.64 -6.46
CA CYS A 132 17.21 21.09 -6.10
C CYS A 132 17.22 20.71 -4.61
N LYS A 133 17.63 19.49 -4.28
CA LYS A 133 17.90 19.06 -2.90
C LYS A 133 19.15 18.21 -2.90
N ASN A 134 20.01 18.38 -1.90
CA ASN A 134 21.23 17.57 -1.70
C ASN A 134 22.21 17.44 -2.89
N GLY A 135 22.16 18.34 -3.88
CA GLY A 135 23.03 18.30 -5.05
C GLY A 135 22.41 17.64 -6.27
N GLU A 136 21.12 17.31 -6.25
CA GLU A 136 20.40 16.71 -7.37
C GLU A 136 19.09 17.47 -7.66
N CYS A 137 18.67 17.50 -8.93
CA CYS A 137 17.35 17.95 -9.35
C CYS A 137 16.35 16.80 -9.24
N TYR A 138 15.28 17.02 -8.48
CA TYR A 138 14.17 16.09 -8.38
C TYR A 138 12.84 16.83 -8.64
N ILE A 139 11.83 16.11 -9.11
CA ILE A 139 10.47 16.65 -9.20
C ILE A 139 9.78 16.30 -7.88
N PRO A 140 9.30 17.28 -7.08
CA PRO A 140 8.58 16.97 -5.86
C PRO A 140 7.30 16.22 -6.21
N ASP A 141 7.10 15.07 -5.58
CA ASP A 141 5.87 14.32 -5.76
C ASP A 141 4.68 15.08 -5.21
N CYS A 142 3.58 14.96 -5.95
CA CYS A 142 2.26 15.37 -5.55
C CYS A 142 1.66 14.21 -4.77
N GLU A 143 1.59 14.37 -3.47
CA GLU A 143 0.96 13.43 -2.57
C GLU A 143 -0.45 13.93 -2.26
N ASP A 144 -1.44 13.10 -2.56
CA ASP A 144 -2.84 13.39 -2.30
C ASP A 144 -3.29 12.68 -1.02
N GLY A 145 -4.00 13.38 -0.14
CA GLY A 145 -4.34 12.84 1.17
C GLY A 145 -5.49 11.83 1.15
N ASP A 146 -6.27 11.82 0.08
CA ASP A 146 -7.45 10.95 -0.13
C ASP A 146 -7.52 10.35 -1.55
N ASN A 147 -6.38 10.33 -2.24
CA ASN A 147 -6.15 9.66 -3.53
C ASN A 147 -7.07 10.13 -4.67
N GLY A 148 -6.95 11.40 -5.06
CA GLY A 148 -7.56 11.92 -6.28
C GLY A 148 -8.76 12.81 -5.99
N GLU A 149 -9.77 12.76 -6.86
CA GLU A 149 -10.95 13.62 -6.72
C GLU A 149 -11.95 13.02 -5.71
N ASN A 150 -11.73 13.21 -4.40
CA ASN A 150 -12.51 12.59 -3.33
C ASN A 150 -13.27 13.59 -2.46
N TYR A 151 -14.38 14.07 -3.00
CA TYR A 151 -15.30 15.02 -2.37
C TYR A 151 -15.93 14.62 -1.01
N TRP A 152 -15.67 13.44 -0.45
CA TRP A 152 -16.35 12.86 0.74
C TRP A 152 -15.45 12.87 1.97
N TYR A 153 -14.15 12.99 1.75
CA TYR A 153 -13.15 13.17 2.79
C TYR A 153 -12.58 14.56 2.66
N LYS A 154 -12.03 15.05 3.77
CA LYS A 154 -11.28 16.30 3.73
C LYS A 154 -9.82 15.91 3.78
N SER A 155 -9.07 16.27 2.75
CA SER A 155 -7.65 15.99 2.73
C SER A 155 -6.84 17.23 2.38
N ALA A 156 -5.56 16.98 2.07
CA ALA A 156 -4.67 18.00 1.58
C ALA A 156 -3.72 17.42 0.56
N VAL A 157 -3.62 18.08 -0.60
CA VAL A 157 -2.56 17.83 -1.56
C VAL A 157 -1.27 18.49 -1.10
N THR A 158 -0.23 17.68 -0.97
CA THR A 158 1.13 18.12 -0.63
C THR A 158 2.02 18.09 -1.88
N ILE A 159 2.69 19.21 -2.18
CA ILE A 159 3.71 19.29 -3.24
C ILE A 159 4.95 19.97 -2.65
N GLY A 160 5.97 19.18 -2.36
CA GLY A 160 7.10 19.64 -1.55
C GLY A 160 6.63 20.19 -0.20
N ASP A 161 6.93 21.46 0.10
CA ASP A 161 6.54 22.09 1.37
C ASP A 161 5.14 22.73 1.36
N ASN A 162 4.46 22.77 0.21
CA ASN A 162 3.15 23.42 0.08
C ASN A 162 2.02 22.42 0.33
N LYS A 163 0.99 22.85 1.06
CA LYS A 163 -0.24 22.08 1.31
C LYS A 163 -1.48 22.85 0.84
N ASN A 164 -2.36 22.20 0.10
CA ASN A 164 -3.64 22.74 -0.35
C ASN A 164 -4.76 21.85 0.19
N PHE A 165 -5.72 22.43 0.93
CA PHE A 165 -6.80 21.68 1.58
C PHE A 165 -8.10 21.86 0.83
N ASP A 166 -8.94 20.82 0.82
CA ASP A 166 -10.29 20.92 0.29
C ASP A 166 -11.13 21.90 1.10
N GLU A 167 -11.89 22.71 0.38
CA GLU A 167 -12.60 23.84 0.96
C GLU A 167 -13.99 24.00 0.35
N CYS A 168 -14.98 24.24 1.21
CA CYS A 168 -16.32 24.60 0.74
C CYS A 168 -16.32 26.03 0.22
N ILE A 169 -16.70 26.19 -1.05
CA ILE A 169 -16.94 27.51 -1.65
C ILE A 169 -18.21 28.10 -1.06
N ASN A 170 -19.24 27.26 -0.93
CA ASN A 170 -20.52 27.57 -0.30
C ASN A 170 -21.15 26.29 0.25
N GLU A 171 -22.41 26.35 0.70
CA GLU A 171 -23.13 25.21 1.28
C GLU A 171 -23.36 24.04 0.31
N ASN A 172 -23.28 24.25 -1.00
CA ASN A 172 -23.49 23.17 -1.99
C ASN A 172 -22.20 22.82 -2.73
N ASN A 173 -21.30 23.77 -2.96
CA ASN A 173 -20.12 23.55 -3.79
C ASN A 173 -18.86 23.31 -2.98
N LEU A 174 -18.26 22.14 -3.18
CA LEU A 174 -16.93 21.79 -2.72
C LEU A 174 -15.89 22.17 -3.77
N LYS A 175 -14.75 22.65 -3.29
CA LYS A 175 -13.53 22.80 -4.07
C LYS A 175 -12.52 21.76 -3.62
N GLU A 176 -12.25 20.85 -4.52
CA GLU A 176 -11.37 19.71 -4.32
C GLU A 176 -9.99 20.01 -4.91
N TYR A 177 -8.94 19.86 -4.11
CA TYR A 177 -7.56 19.82 -4.59
C TYR A 177 -7.16 18.37 -4.71
N TYR A 178 -6.55 17.99 -5.83
CA TYR A 178 -6.11 16.61 -6.03
C TYR A 178 -4.85 16.54 -6.88
N CYS A 179 -4.19 15.38 -6.88
CA CYS A 179 -3.03 15.13 -7.73
C CYS A 179 -3.44 14.56 -9.09
N LYS A 180 -3.07 15.24 -10.18
CA LYS A 180 -3.25 14.74 -11.54
C LYS A 180 -1.94 14.82 -12.32
N ASN A 181 -1.44 13.69 -12.81
CA ASN A 181 -0.16 13.59 -13.53
C ASN A 181 1.00 14.23 -12.74
N ASN A 182 1.10 13.91 -11.44
CA ASN A 182 2.08 14.45 -10.50
C ASN A 182 2.07 15.99 -10.36
N LYS A 183 0.90 16.62 -10.54
CA LYS A 183 0.72 18.08 -10.41
C LYS A 183 -0.55 18.41 -9.64
N LEU A 184 -0.56 19.56 -8.97
CA LEU A 184 -1.75 20.10 -8.32
C LEU A 184 -2.83 20.36 -9.37
N ALA A 185 -3.96 19.70 -9.20
CA ALA A 185 -5.19 19.93 -9.92
C ALA A 185 -6.28 20.40 -8.96
N LEU A 186 -7.37 20.92 -9.55
CA LEU A 186 -8.50 21.45 -8.81
C LEU A 186 -9.80 21.16 -9.56
N LYS A 187 -10.82 20.72 -8.84
CA LYS A 187 -12.18 20.55 -9.36
C LYS A 187 -13.21 21.14 -8.41
N GLU A 188 -14.27 21.70 -8.98
CA GLU A 188 -15.44 22.11 -8.21
C GLU A 188 -16.52 21.04 -8.38
N TYR A 189 -17.11 20.60 -7.27
CA TYR A 189 -18.17 19.60 -7.23
C TYR A 189 -19.40 20.14 -6.50
N ASP A 190 -20.59 19.90 -7.04
CA ASP A 190 -21.86 20.29 -6.44
C ASP A 190 -22.40 19.13 -5.59
N CYS A 191 -22.25 19.23 -4.27
CA CYS A 191 -22.76 18.25 -3.31
C CYS A 191 -24.29 18.08 -3.38
N SER A 192 -25.01 19.04 -3.95
CA SER A 192 -26.48 18.93 -4.08
C SER A 192 -26.92 17.93 -5.15
N ASP A 193 -26.04 17.53 -6.08
CA ASP A 193 -26.34 16.48 -7.08
C ASP A 193 -26.59 15.11 -6.42
N VAL A 194 -26.16 14.93 -5.16
CA VAL A 194 -26.36 13.72 -4.36
C VAL A 194 -27.13 13.98 -3.05
N ASP A 195 -27.93 15.05 -3.00
CA ASP A 195 -28.72 15.46 -1.82
C ASP A 195 -27.89 15.72 -0.55
N MET A 196 -26.63 16.12 -0.70
CA MET A 196 -25.69 16.46 0.38
C MET A 196 -25.38 17.97 0.38
N PHE A 197 -24.65 18.42 1.40
CA PHE A 197 -24.15 19.79 1.47
C PHE A 197 -22.65 19.78 1.79
N CYS A 198 -21.93 20.78 1.30
CA CYS A 198 -20.53 20.95 1.63
C CYS A 198 -20.39 21.51 3.04
N SER A 199 -19.64 20.81 3.89
CA SER A 199 -19.24 21.32 5.19
C SER A 199 -17.84 20.83 5.57
N GLN A 200 -17.06 21.73 6.16
CA GLN A 200 -15.66 21.52 6.58
C GLN A 200 -14.68 21.11 5.47
N GLY A 201 -15.02 21.28 4.19
CA GLY A 201 -14.19 20.89 3.06
C GLY A 201 -14.47 19.47 2.56
N LYS A 202 -15.71 18.99 2.71
CA LYS A 202 -16.21 17.74 2.12
C LYS A 202 -17.73 17.81 1.96
N CYS A 203 -18.29 17.01 1.07
CA CYS A 203 -19.72 16.75 0.99
C CYS A 203 -20.13 15.82 2.14
N GLU A 204 -21.05 16.26 2.98
CA GLU A 204 -21.57 15.46 4.10
C GLU A 204 -23.10 15.43 4.13
N SER A 205 -23.63 14.29 4.60
CA SER A 205 -25.06 14.10 4.82
C SER A 205 -25.50 14.80 6.10
N ASP A 206 -26.69 15.38 6.09
CA ASP A 206 -27.24 16.15 7.22
C ASP A 206 -27.62 15.25 8.41
N LEU A 207 -26.64 14.95 9.26
CA LEU A 207 -26.85 14.26 10.53
C LEU A 207 -27.70 15.07 11.53
N SER A 208 -28.12 16.30 11.20
CA SER A 208 -29.03 17.10 12.02
C SER A 208 -30.53 16.87 11.73
N LYS A 209 -30.88 15.94 10.81
CA LYS A 209 -32.28 15.63 10.44
C LYS A 209 -32.79 14.22 10.77
N ALA A 210 -32.29 13.58 11.83
CA ALA A 210 -32.99 12.40 12.37
C ALA A 210 -34.26 12.84 13.12
N THR A 211 -35.44 12.38 12.66
CA THR A 211 -36.73 12.69 13.31
C THR A 211 -37.53 11.42 13.61
N CYS A 212 -38.42 11.49 14.60
CA CYS A 212 -39.42 10.44 14.81
C CYS A 212 -40.76 10.86 14.22
N PHE A 213 -41.46 9.94 13.55
CA PHE A 213 -42.80 10.18 13.03
C PHE A 213 -43.83 9.19 13.60
N LEU A 214 -45.10 9.59 13.61
CA LEU A 214 -46.23 8.74 14.03
C LEU A 214 -46.60 7.77 12.90
N GLY A 215 -46.66 6.47 13.21
CA GLY A 215 -47.07 5.44 12.25
C GLY A 215 -48.54 5.63 11.81
N ALA A 216 -48.83 5.39 10.53
CA ALA A 216 -50.17 5.58 9.98
C ALA A 216 -51.22 4.64 10.64
N GLY A 217 -52.35 5.20 11.09
CA GLY A 217 -53.51 4.44 11.60
C GLY A 217 -53.68 4.40 13.13
N THR A 218 -52.84 5.08 13.90
CA THR A 218 -52.95 5.14 15.37
C THR A 218 -53.74 6.37 15.84
N PHE A 219 -54.63 6.19 16.82
CA PHE A 219 -55.42 7.27 17.42
C PHE A 219 -54.52 8.10 18.35
N ASP A 220 -54.36 9.39 18.04
CA ASP A 220 -53.58 10.35 18.83
C ASP A 220 -54.40 10.82 20.04
N ASP A 221 -54.05 10.35 21.24
CA ASP A 221 -54.43 11.02 22.48
C ASP A 221 -53.15 11.55 23.15
N SER A 222 -53.08 12.88 23.24
CA SER A 222 -51.88 13.68 23.51
C SER A 222 -51.19 13.45 24.87
N ASN A 223 -51.65 12.48 25.68
CA ASN A 223 -51.10 12.13 26.99
C ASN A 223 -50.94 10.62 27.27
N ASP A 224 -50.98 9.72 26.28
CA ASP A 224 -50.79 8.27 26.48
C ASP A 224 -49.39 7.78 26.03
N GLU A 225 -48.66 7.06 26.89
CA GLU A 225 -47.34 6.45 26.58
C GLU A 225 -47.44 5.23 25.65
N ARG A 226 -48.65 4.83 25.26
CA ARG A 226 -48.92 3.67 24.38
C ARG A 226 -48.86 3.98 22.88
N SER A 227 -48.60 5.23 22.50
CA SER A 227 -48.40 5.63 21.10
C SER A 227 -46.99 5.27 20.63
N ILE A 228 -46.90 4.63 19.46
CA ILE A 228 -45.64 4.12 18.90
C ILE A 228 -45.12 5.08 17.84
N TYR A 229 -43.91 5.58 18.06
CA TYR A 229 -43.18 6.43 17.13
C TYR A 229 -42.13 5.61 16.37
N HIS A 230 -41.92 5.92 15.11
CA HIS A 230 -40.89 5.29 14.29
C HIS A 230 -39.71 6.23 14.08
N GLY A 231 -38.49 5.73 14.32
CA GLY A 231 -37.27 6.45 13.96
C GLY A 231 -37.08 6.46 12.45
N SER A 232 -36.79 7.63 11.86
CA SER A 232 -36.67 7.77 10.41
C SER A 232 -35.54 6.95 9.78
N ASN A 233 -34.52 6.60 10.57
CA ASN A 233 -33.30 6.00 10.06
C ASN A 233 -33.18 4.51 10.42
N ASP A 234 -33.92 4.04 11.42
CA ASP A 234 -33.85 2.64 11.88
C ASP A 234 -35.21 1.93 11.86
N GLY A 235 -36.30 2.66 11.58
CA GLY A 235 -37.66 2.12 11.53
C GLY A 235 -38.16 1.56 12.87
N GLN A 236 -37.36 1.68 13.94
CA GLN A 236 -37.65 1.05 15.22
C GLN A 236 -38.76 1.80 15.96
N LYS A 237 -39.48 1.04 16.78
CA LYS A 237 -40.63 1.51 17.54
C LYS A 237 -40.18 2.04 18.88
N TYR A 238 -40.42 3.31 19.11
CA TYR A 238 -40.08 4.00 20.35
C TYR A 238 -41.34 4.46 21.07
N THR A 239 -41.29 4.43 22.40
CA THR A 239 -42.17 5.28 23.20
C THR A 239 -41.77 6.75 23.02
N LYS A 240 -42.68 7.66 23.33
CA LYS A 240 -42.42 9.11 23.23
C LYS A 240 -41.15 9.54 23.98
N SER A 241 -40.94 8.98 25.17
CA SER A 241 -39.80 9.30 26.04
C SER A 241 -38.48 8.72 25.53
N GLU A 242 -38.49 7.52 24.95
CA GLU A 242 -37.31 6.93 24.31
C GLU A 242 -36.91 7.70 23.05
N CYS A 243 -37.88 8.13 22.24
CA CYS A 243 -37.62 8.97 21.08
C CYS A 243 -37.00 10.33 21.47
N ILE A 244 -37.56 11.02 22.48
CA ILE A 244 -37.04 12.33 22.95
C ILE A 244 -35.60 12.22 23.47
N ASN A 245 -35.27 11.12 24.16
CA ASN A 245 -33.95 10.90 24.72
C ASN A 245 -32.93 10.38 23.70
N LYS A 246 -33.34 9.56 22.72
CA LYS A 246 -32.44 8.97 21.73
C LYS A 246 -32.05 9.97 20.62
N TYR A 247 -32.98 10.83 20.19
CA TYR A 247 -32.75 11.76 19.06
C TYR A 247 -32.63 13.24 19.47
N PHE A 248 -32.52 13.55 20.77
CA PHE A 248 -32.32 14.90 21.31
C PHE A 248 -33.24 15.99 20.73
N LEU A 249 -34.53 15.66 20.53
CA LEU A 249 -35.50 16.63 20.05
C LEU A 249 -35.82 17.66 21.15
N LYS A 250 -35.33 18.89 20.99
CA LYS A 250 -36.00 20.08 21.55
C LYS A 250 -37.31 20.26 20.79
N ASN A 251 -38.37 19.62 21.29
CA ASN A 251 -39.78 19.90 21.02
C ASN A 251 -40.11 20.42 19.60
N GLU A 252 -40.32 19.53 18.62
CA GLU A 252 -41.34 19.64 17.55
C GLU A 252 -41.26 18.41 16.61
N ILE A 253 -42.40 17.77 16.33
CA ILE A 253 -42.52 16.61 15.41
C ILE A 253 -43.04 17.14 14.07
N SER A 254 -42.27 16.96 12.99
CA SER A 254 -42.66 17.35 11.64
C SER A 254 -43.61 16.31 11.01
N LYS A 255 -44.68 16.80 10.37
CA LYS A 255 -45.58 16.02 9.51
C LYS A 255 -45.24 16.38 8.08
N ASP A 256 -44.73 15.46 7.26
CA ASP A 256 -44.81 15.58 5.79
C ASP A 256 -44.60 14.23 5.06
N TYR A 257 -45.42 14.02 4.02
CA TYR A 257 -45.41 12.91 3.05
C TYR A 257 -45.02 13.46 1.65
N PRO A 258 -44.26 12.70 0.85
CA PRO A 258 -44.55 12.61 -0.61
C PRO A 258 -44.36 11.14 -1.10
N CYS A 259 -45.13 10.51 -1.99
CA CYS A 259 -45.74 10.92 -3.26
C CYS A 259 -46.97 10.05 -3.63
N GLY A 260 -47.93 10.63 -4.37
CA GLY A 260 -48.56 9.99 -5.53
C GLY A 260 -49.82 9.13 -5.35
N GLU A 261 -50.94 9.63 -5.84
CA GLU A 261 -52.30 9.06 -5.77
C GLU A 261 -52.49 7.70 -6.46
N ARG A 262 -53.28 6.82 -5.82
CA ARG A 262 -54.43 6.21 -6.50
C ARG A 262 -55.57 5.94 -5.52
N ILE A 263 -56.62 6.74 -5.65
CA ILE A 263 -57.92 6.50 -5.03
C ILE A 263 -58.54 5.25 -5.69
N VAL A 264 -58.84 4.24 -4.87
CA VAL A 264 -60.04 3.40 -5.07
C VAL A 264 -60.73 3.26 -3.72
N ASP A 265 -61.87 3.92 -3.64
CA ASP A 265 -62.83 3.95 -2.52
C ASP A 265 -63.58 2.61 -2.44
N ASP A 266 -63.74 2.05 -1.23
CA ASP A 266 -65.04 1.63 -0.65
C ASP A 266 -64.86 0.73 0.59
N ARG A 267 -64.94 1.36 1.78
CA ARG A 267 -65.79 1.03 2.96
C ARG A 267 -65.85 -0.42 3.55
N PRO A 268 -66.41 -0.63 4.77
CA PRO A 268 -66.04 -0.10 6.09
C PRO A 268 -66.03 -1.18 7.21
N ILE A 269 -65.30 -0.88 8.29
CA ILE A 269 -65.59 -1.15 9.72
C ILE A 269 -66.64 -2.23 10.06
N ILE A 270 -66.23 -3.29 10.79
CA ILE A 270 -67.03 -3.84 11.90
C ILE A 270 -66.17 -4.07 13.15
N ASN A 271 -66.63 -3.40 14.20
CA ASN A 271 -66.18 -3.35 15.59
C ASN A 271 -66.90 -4.47 16.38
N TYR A 272 -66.25 -5.15 17.33
CA TYR A 272 -66.68 -5.17 18.75
C TYR A 272 -66.01 -6.23 19.66
N LYS A 273 -65.40 -5.68 20.73
CA LYS A 273 -65.58 -5.98 22.18
C LYS A 273 -65.15 -7.31 22.82
N ASN A 274 -64.36 -7.10 23.90
CA ASN A 274 -64.30 -7.81 25.19
C ASN A 274 -63.57 -9.18 25.15
N ALA A 275 -62.64 -9.54 26.04
CA ALA A 275 -62.39 -9.15 27.43
C ALA A 275 -60.99 -9.59 27.92
N GLN A 276 -60.50 -8.85 28.92
CA GLN A 276 -59.78 -9.27 30.13
C GLN A 276 -58.40 -9.96 30.04
N TRP A 277 -57.49 -9.35 30.79
CA TRP A 277 -56.12 -9.75 31.06
C TRP A 277 -56.09 -10.86 32.11
N PHE A 278 -55.36 -11.94 31.81
CA PHE A 278 -54.68 -12.78 32.80
C PHE A 278 -53.30 -13.16 32.27
N THR A 279 -52.36 -13.24 33.20
CA THR A 279 -50.90 -13.37 33.10
C THR A 279 -50.41 -14.75 32.66
N ASP A 280 -49.22 -14.74 32.05
CA ASP A 280 -48.16 -15.78 31.95
C ASP A 280 -47.86 -16.30 30.51
N PRO A 281 -46.59 -16.26 30.00
CA PRO A 281 -46.26 -16.60 28.62
C PRO A 281 -45.54 -17.96 28.54
N PHE A 282 -46.25 -19.04 28.20
CA PHE A 282 -45.63 -20.23 27.62
C PHE A 282 -46.60 -20.92 26.64
N ASP A 283 -46.03 -21.35 25.52
CA ASP A 283 -46.54 -22.25 24.49
C ASP A 283 -47.67 -21.76 23.56
N LYS A 284 -47.32 -21.48 22.30
CA LYS A 284 -47.58 -22.37 21.14
C LYS A 284 -47.33 -21.67 19.80
N GLU A 285 -46.25 -22.09 19.15
CA GLU A 285 -46.25 -22.74 17.83
C GLU A 285 -47.36 -22.29 16.84
N ILE A 286 -46.97 -21.50 15.83
CA ILE A 286 -47.64 -21.51 14.52
C ILE A 286 -46.57 -21.61 13.44
N ILE A 287 -46.68 -22.72 12.73
CA ILE A 287 -46.03 -23.14 11.49
C ILE A 287 -46.08 -22.01 10.44
N TYR A 288 -44.95 -21.70 9.82
CA TYR A 288 -44.95 -21.18 8.45
C TYR A 288 -44.21 -22.19 7.58
N GLU A 289 -45.01 -22.86 6.75
CA GLU A 289 -44.54 -23.56 5.56
C GLU A 289 -43.94 -22.56 4.58
N ASP A 290 -42.99 -23.07 3.80
CA ASP A 290 -42.32 -22.47 2.66
C ASP A 290 -43.21 -21.51 1.84
N PHE A 291 -42.71 -20.29 1.68
CA PHE A 291 -42.74 -19.64 0.38
C PHE A 291 -41.31 -19.17 0.09
N CYS A 292 -40.55 -19.99 -0.65
CA CYS A 292 -39.60 -19.44 -1.59
C CYS A 292 -40.40 -18.51 -2.51
N ASP A 293 -40.15 -17.21 -2.44
CA ASP A 293 -40.17 -16.42 -3.66
C ASP A 293 -38.73 -16.03 -3.99
N ARG A 294 -38.35 -16.39 -5.21
CA ARG A 294 -37.06 -16.11 -5.81
C ARG A 294 -36.95 -14.60 -6.05
N SER A 295 -35.71 -14.15 -6.20
CA SER A 295 -35.29 -12.87 -6.78
C SER A 295 -35.70 -11.62 -6.01
N VAL A 296 -34.85 -11.20 -5.08
CA VAL A 296 -34.47 -9.78 -5.03
C VAL A 296 -33.10 -9.71 -5.70
N THR A 297 -33.09 -9.54 -7.02
CA THR A 297 -31.89 -9.09 -7.72
C THR A 297 -31.60 -7.68 -7.23
N VAL A 298 -30.51 -7.51 -6.49
CA VAL A 298 -29.99 -6.18 -6.22
C VAL A 298 -29.38 -5.71 -7.53
N GLU A 299 -30.14 -5.02 -8.38
CA GLU A 299 -29.65 -4.55 -9.69
C GLU A 299 -28.54 -3.49 -9.59
N ASN A 300 -27.98 -3.24 -8.40
CA ASN A 300 -27.02 -2.17 -8.17
C ASN A 300 -25.59 -2.71 -8.22
N CYS A 301 -24.68 -1.88 -8.74
CA CYS A 301 -23.25 -2.14 -8.69
C CYS A 301 -22.73 -1.77 -7.29
N VAL A 302 -21.95 -2.64 -6.66
CA VAL A 302 -21.37 -2.43 -5.32
C VAL A 302 -19.88 -2.73 -5.37
N VAL A 303 -19.06 -1.79 -4.88
CA VAL A 303 -17.61 -2.00 -4.76
C VAL A 303 -17.32 -2.98 -3.63
N LEU A 304 -16.51 -4.01 -3.91
CA LEU A 304 -16.01 -4.95 -2.91
C LEU A 304 -14.62 -4.57 -2.40
N SER A 305 -13.71 -4.26 -3.33
CA SER A 305 -12.35 -3.80 -3.05
C SER A 305 -11.94 -2.75 -4.06
N ASP A 306 -11.20 -1.75 -3.57
CA ASP A 306 -10.82 -0.54 -4.32
C ASP A 306 -12.02 0.31 -4.81
N PRO A 307 -12.51 1.27 -4.00
CA PRO A 307 -13.59 2.16 -4.40
C PRO A 307 -13.18 3.23 -5.43
N SER A 308 -11.93 3.21 -5.89
CA SER A 308 -11.32 4.20 -6.75
C SER A 308 -10.76 3.54 -8.02
N PHE A 309 -10.67 4.33 -9.11
CA PHE A 309 -10.06 3.97 -10.41
C PHE A 309 -8.54 3.72 -10.31
N ASN A 310 -8.10 2.91 -9.35
CA ASN A 310 -6.69 2.75 -9.02
C ASN A 310 -6.13 1.50 -9.69
N ILE A 311 -5.68 1.72 -10.92
CA ILE A 311 -5.01 0.75 -11.79
C ILE A 311 -3.76 0.08 -11.21
N PHE A 312 -3.25 0.50 -10.03
CA PHE A 312 -2.10 -0.11 -9.36
C PHE A 312 -2.50 -1.11 -8.28
N LEU A 313 -3.78 -1.24 -7.98
CA LEU A 313 -4.37 -2.24 -7.10
C LEU A 313 -5.36 -3.07 -7.90
N LYS A 314 -5.57 -4.32 -7.48
CA LYS A 314 -6.56 -5.20 -8.10
C LYS A 314 -7.92 -4.93 -7.43
N GLY A 315 -8.82 -4.28 -8.14
CA GLY A 315 -10.18 -3.98 -7.69
C GLY A 315 -11.17 -5.10 -7.99
N SER A 316 -12.33 -5.07 -7.32
CA SER A 316 -13.47 -5.96 -7.60
C SER A 316 -14.80 -5.30 -7.25
N VAL A 317 -15.81 -5.56 -8.08
CA VAL A 317 -17.16 -5.02 -7.97
C VAL A 317 -18.21 -6.09 -8.19
N MET A 318 -19.35 -5.98 -7.51
CA MET A 318 -20.54 -6.81 -7.71
C MET A 318 -21.57 -6.08 -8.53
N LYS A 319 -22.20 -6.75 -9.50
CA LYS A 319 -23.41 -6.27 -10.18
C LYS A 319 -24.48 -7.36 -10.11
N GLY A 320 -25.47 -7.19 -9.25
CA GLY A 320 -26.38 -8.30 -8.95
C GLY A 320 -25.70 -9.37 -8.11
N ASN A 321 -25.61 -10.57 -8.66
CA ASN A 321 -24.98 -11.73 -8.01
C ASN A 321 -23.68 -12.14 -8.72
N GLU A 322 -23.19 -11.32 -9.65
CA GLU A 322 -21.97 -11.59 -10.41
C GLU A 322 -20.88 -10.62 -9.96
N GLU A 323 -19.69 -11.17 -9.67
CA GLU A 323 -18.48 -10.43 -9.33
C GLU A 323 -17.64 -10.18 -10.59
N PHE A 324 -17.09 -8.98 -10.69
CA PHE A 324 -16.24 -8.52 -11.77
C PHE A 324 -14.96 -7.98 -11.14
N THR A 325 -13.81 -8.55 -11.53
CA THR A 325 -12.51 -8.31 -10.93
C THR A 325 -11.53 -7.85 -11.99
N ASP A 326 -10.71 -6.87 -11.65
CA ASP A 326 -9.71 -6.35 -12.59
C ASP A 326 -8.77 -7.45 -13.07
N TYR A 327 -8.47 -7.43 -14.37
CA TYR A 327 -7.63 -8.43 -15.00
C TYR A 327 -6.77 -7.84 -16.11
N CYS A 328 -5.66 -8.50 -16.41
CA CYS A 328 -4.82 -8.12 -17.53
C CYS A 328 -5.31 -8.82 -18.80
N ASP A 329 -5.72 -8.05 -19.81
CA ASP A 329 -6.03 -8.61 -21.13
C ASP A 329 -4.75 -9.09 -21.84
N ASP A 330 -3.66 -8.33 -21.68
CA ASP A 330 -2.30 -8.72 -22.03
C ASP A 330 -1.27 -8.10 -21.06
N SER A 331 0.03 -8.22 -21.37
CA SER A 331 1.11 -7.69 -20.52
C SER A 331 1.16 -6.16 -20.45
N GLU A 332 0.41 -5.46 -21.30
CA GLU A 332 0.40 -4.01 -21.43
C GLU A 332 -0.95 -3.42 -20.99
N THR A 333 -2.04 -4.20 -21.08
CA THR A 333 -3.41 -3.72 -20.96
C THR A 333 -4.12 -4.28 -19.74
N LEU A 334 -4.54 -3.41 -18.82
CA LEU A 334 -5.40 -3.68 -17.68
C LEU A 334 -6.86 -3.40 -18.06
N ILE A 335 -7.75 -4.31 -17.71
CA ILE A 335 -9.19 -4.13 -17.74
C ILE A 335 -9.68 -3.93 -16.32
N GLU A 336 -10.21 -2.75 -16.04
CA GLU A 336 -10.69 -2.31 -14.74
C GLU A 336 -12.23 -2.31 -14.71
N TYR A 337 -12.82 -2.95 -13.70
CA TYR A 337 -14.27 -2.99 -13.50
C TYR A 337 -14.68 -2.01 -12.41
N ILE A 338 -15.47 -0.99 -12.79
CA ILE A 338 -15.86 0.11 -11.90
C ILE A 338 -17.38 0.21 -11.80
N CYS A 339 -17.86 0.56 -10.61
CA CYS A 339 -19.24 0.99 -10.41
C CYS A 339 -19.40 2.50 -10.68
N LEU A 340 -20.15 2.86 -11.72
CA LEU A 340 -20.59 4.24 -11.96
C LEU A 340 -22.08 4.38 -11.60
N GLY A 341 -22.35 4.83 -10.38
CA GLY A 341 -23.68 4.78 -9.78
C GLY A 341 -24.12 3.34 -9.61
N ASP A 342 -25.33 3.00 -10.08
CA ASP A 342 -25.78 1.60 -10.08
C ASP A 342 -25.19 0.78 -11.25
N GLY A 343 -24.50 1.37 -12.23
CA GLY A 343 -24.02 0.70 -13.45
C GLY A 343 -22.62 0.07 -13.30
N LEU A 344 -22.41 -1.09 -13.95
CA LEU A 344 -21.08 -1.69 -14.12
C LEU A 344 -20.43 -1.13 -15.39
N VAL A 345 -19.18 -0.71 -15.29
CA VAL A 345 -18.36 -0.21 -16.40
C VAL A 345 -17.06 -1.01 -16.45
N GLU A 346 -16.66 -1.34 -17.67
CA GLU A 346 -15.37 -1.96 -18.00
C GLU A 346 -14.53 -0.86 -18.68
N ASP A 347 -13.41 -0.49 -18.08
CA ASP A 347 -12.48 0.51 -18.60
C ASP A 347 -11.13 -0.13 -18.94
N GLU A 348 -10.49 0.35 -20.01
CA GLU A 348 -9.25 -0.22 -20.55
C GLU A 348 -8.08 0.74 -20.29
N HIS A 349 -7.04 0.24 -19.62
CA HIS A 349 -5.89 1.01 -19.19
C HIS A 349 -4.57 0.42 -19.72
N ASP A 350 -3.80 1.24 -20.42
CA ASP A 350 -2.45 0.89 -20.89
C ASP A 350 -1.41 1.17 -19.80
N CYS A 351 -0.90 0.10 -19.18
CA CYS A 351 0.13 0.15 -18.13
C CYS A 351 1.47 0.70 -18.64
N THR A 352 1.76 0.62 -19.94
CA THR A 352 3.05 1.06 -20.50
C THR A 352 3.21 2.58 -20.45
N ILE A 353 2.10 3.33 -20.39
CA ILE A 353 2.10 4.78 -20.18
C ILE A 353 2.82 5.16 -18.88
N TYR A 354 2.82 4.26 -17.90
CA TYR A 354 3.45 4.43 -16.59
C TYR A 354 4.81 3.72 -16.48
N GLY A 355 5.36 3.18 -17.58
CA GLY A 355 6.58 2.36 -17.55
C GLY A 355 6.39 1.05 -16.78
N ARG A 356 5.16 0.54 -16.77
CA ARG A 356 4.74 -0.64 -16.01
C ARG A 356 4.21 -1.72 -16.95
N VAL A 357 4.10 -2.93 -16.43
CA VAL A 357 3.46 -4.06 -17.10
C VAL A 357 2.21 -4.45 -16.31
N CYS A 358 1.17 -4.90 -17.01
CA CYS A 358 0.01 -5.47 -16.34
C CYS A 358 0.37 -6.87 -15.82
N LYS A 359 0.26 -7.08 -14.51
CA LYS A 359 0.33 -8.41 -13.90
C LYS A 359 -0.73 -8.52 -12.80
N ASN A 360 -1.43 -9.66 -12.76
CA ASN A 360 -2.42 -9.99 -11.74
C ASN A 360 -3.54 -8.94 -11.57
N GLY A 361 -3.99 -8.32 -12.66
CA GLY A 361 -5.07 -7.34 -12.62
C GLY A 361 -4.68 -5.99 -12.00
N LYS A 362 -3.40 -5.62 -12.11
CA LYS A 362 -2.87 -4.29 -11.75
C LYS A 362 -1.62 -3.96 -12.57
N CYS A 363 -1.32 -2.67 -12.73
CA CYS A 363 -0.08 -2.19 -13.33
C CYS A 363 1.06 -2.20 -12.30
N VAL A 364 2.09 -3.01 -12.55
CA VAL A 364 3.27 -3.16 -11.67
C VAL A 364 4.56 -2.78 -12.38
N GLU A 365 5.57 -2.39 -11.61
CA GLU A 365 6.90 -2.10 -12.17
C GLU A 365 7.49 -3.35 -12.82
N GLU A 366 8.12 -3.16 -13.98
CA GLU A 366 8.81 -4.24 -14.67
C GLU A 366 10.06 -4.58 -13.85
N GLU A 367 10.07 -5.73 -13.17
CA GLU A 367 11.26 -6.21 -12.48
C GLU A 367 12.37 -6.40 -13.51
N GLU A 368 13.37 -5.51 -13.51
CA GLU A 368 14.60 -5.73 -14.26
C GLU A 368 15.28 -6.98 -13.71
N GLU A 369 15.26 -8.07 -14.49
CA GLU A 369 16.16 -9.18 -14.28
C GLU A 369 17.59 -8.62 -14.27
N ARG A 370 18.16 -8.52 -13.07
CA ARG A 370 19.53 -8.07 -12.87
C ARG A 370 20.45 -8.90 -13.78
N PRO A 371 21.34 -8.29 -14.58
CA PRO A 371 22.24 -9.03 -15.45
C PRO A 371 23.05 -10.01 -14.60
N GLN A 372 22.88 -11.31 -14.86
CA GLN A 372 23.61 -12.34 -14.13
C GLN A 372 25.10 -12.26 -14.45
N ASP A 373 25.89 -11.99 -13.41
CA ASP A 373 27.35 -12.14 -13.39
C ASP A 373 27.66 -13.65 -13.55
N PRO A 374 28.41 -14.07 -14.60
CA PRO A 374 28.54 -15.48 -14.92
C PRO A 374 29.68 -16.11 -14.11
N GLU A 375 29.42 -16.53 -12.86
CA GLU A 375 30.14 -17.66 -12.23
C GLU A 375 29.55 -18.06 -10.86
N SER A 376 28.41 -18.75 -10.85
CA SER A 376 28.14 -19.78 -9.85
C SER A 376 27.14 -20.80 -10.41
N GLU A 377 27.63 -21.97 -10.80
CA GLU A 377 26.77 -23.12 -11.13
C GLU A 377 26.13 -23.67 -9.85
N ASP A 378 25.03 -23.05 -9.43
CA ASP A 378 23.99 -23.79 -8.71
C ASP A 378 23.07 -24.46 -9.75
N PRO A 379 22.67 -25.72 -9.54
CA PRO A 379 21.76 -26.41 -10.44
C PRO A 379 20.44 -25.63 -10.52
N PRO A 380 19.76 -25.61 -11.69
CA PRO A 380 18.51 -24.86 -11.82
C PRO A 380 17.49 -25.38 -10.81
N GLU A 381 17.09 -24.53 -9.87
CA GLU A 381 15.96 -24.80 -8.98
C GLU A 381 14.73 -25.05 -9.84
N GLU A 382 14.05 -26.17 -9.59
CA GLU A 382 12.77 -26.44 -10.23
C GLU A 382 11.78 -25.34 -9.81
N PRO A 383 10.91 -24.86 -10.72
CA PRO A 383 9.93 -23.84 -10.37
C PRO A 383 9.04 -24.34 -9.24
N LEU A 384 8.93 -23.54 -8.18
CA LEU A 384 8.08 -23.82 -7.03
C LEU A 384 6.62 -23.91 -7.48
N ASP A 385 5.89 -24.91 -6.99
CA ASP A 385 4.47 -25.17 -7.30
C ASP A 385 3.52 -24.36 -6.37
N TYR A 386 4.06 -23.34 -5.69
CA TYR A 386 3.35 -22.51 -4.72
C TYR A 386 3.77 -21.04 -4.82
N ILE A 387 2.91 -20.15 -4.34
CA ILE A 387 3.13 -18.71 -4.22
C ILE A 387 3.68 -18.43 -2.83
N GLU A 388 4.82 -17.75 -2.75
CA GLU A 388 5.42 -17.35 -1.48
C GLU A 388 4.71 -16.15 -0.85
N LEU A 389 4.44 -16.22 0.44
CA LEU A 389 3.89 -15.13 1.25
C LEU A 389 4.91 -14.72 2.33
N ASN A 390 5.35 -13.48 2.27
CA ASN A 390 6.27 -12.87 3.25
C ASN A 390 5.68 -11.62 3.93
N GLU A 391 4.49 -11.20 3.51
CA GLU A 391 3.69 -10.13 4.10
C GLU A 391 2.20 -10.54 4.13
N CYS A 392 1.39 -9.77 4.85
CA CYS A 392 -0.06 -9.93 4.85
C CYS A 392 -0.61 -9.58 3.45
N ASP A 393 -1.62 -10.30 2.97
CA ASP A 393 -2.06 -10.21 1.57
C ASP A 393 -3.56 -10.51 1.37
N PHE A 394 -4.08 -10.03 0.25
CA PHE A 394 -5.42 -10.29 -0.25
C PHE A 394 -5.39 -11.41 -1.31
N ILE A 395 -5.94 -12.56 -0.97
CA ILE A 395 -5.87 -13.78 -1.77
C ILE A 395 -7.11 -13.92 -2.65
N ALA A 396 -6.98 -13.50 -3.91
CA ALA A 396 -8.07 -13.41 -4.89
C ALA A 396 -7.97 -14.41 -6.05
N ASN A 397 -6.96 -15.29 -6.08
CA ASN A 397 -6.81 -16.31 -7.13
C ASN A 397 -6.55 -17.67 -6.49
N GLY A 398 -7.14 -18.73 -7.06
CA GLY A 398 -6.88 -20.11 -6.64
C GLY A 398 -5.39 -20.47 -6.73
N GLY A 399 -4.91 -21.34 -5.84
CA GLY A 399 -3.51 -21.74 -5.80
C GLY A 399 -3.04 -22.21 -4.42
N GLU A 400 -1.80 -22.71 -4.37
CA GLU A 400 -1.11 -22.99 -3.11
C GLU A 400 -0.26 -21.78 -2.72
N TYR A 401 -0.44 -21.33 -1.49
CA TYR A 401 0.19 -20.18 -0.88
C TYR A 401 0.96 -20.68 0.34
N LYS A 402 2.24 -20.32 0.41
CA LYS A 402 3.12 -20.79 1.46
C LYS A 402 3.81 -19.63 2.16
N LEU A 403 3.67 -19.56 3.48
CA LEU A 403 4.43 -18.57 4.24
C LEU A 403 5.91 -18.94 4.24
N THR A 404 6.76 -17.92 4.06
CA THR A 404 8.23 -18.04 4.15
C THR A 404 8.82 -17.29 5.33
N SER A 405 7.99 -16.53 6.05
CA SER A 405 8.37 -15.75 7.22
C SER A 405 7.18 -15.53 8.14
N ASP A 406 7.46 -15.16 9.38
CA ASP A 406 6.43 -14.70 10.31
C ASP A 406 5.83 -13.37 9.83
N LEU A 407 4.51 -13.23 9.94
CA LEU A 407 3.76 -12.05 9.53
C LEU A 407 3.27 -11.26 10.76
N GLN A 408 3.21 -9.94 10.62
CA GLN A 408 2.73 -9.03 11.65
C GLN A 408 1.63 -8.15 11.05
N ILE A 409 0.45 -8.14 11.65
CA ILE A 409 -0.62 -7.20 11.26
C ILE A 409 -0.16 -5.78 11.63
N ASP A 410 -0.12 -4.89 10.63
CA ASP A 410 0.20 -3.47 10.83
C ASP A 410 -0.98 -2.71 11.48
N MET A 411 -0.69 -1.60 12.16
CA MET A 411 -1.65 -0.75 12.84
C MET A 411 -2.67 -0.07 11.91
N SER A 412 -2.36 0.02 10.62
CA SER A 412 -3.20 0.52 9.52
C SER A 412 -4.18 -0.53 9.00
N GLU A 413 -3.87 -1.82 9.19
CA GLU A 413 -4.63 -2.96 8.68
C GLU A 413 -5.39 -3.66 9.81
N TYR A 414 -6.46 -4.36 9.45
CA TYR A 414 -7.20 -5.18 10.39
C TYR A 414 -7.25 -6.66 9.98
N LYS A 415 -6.66 -7.05 8.86
CA LYS A 415 -6.67 -8.44 8.40
C LYS A 415 -5.28 -8.77 7.88
N CYS A 416 -4.75 -9.96 8.19
CA CYS A 416 -3.51 -10.39 7.58
C CYS A 416 -3.75 -11.10 6.24
N LEU A 417 -4.35 -12.29 6.27
CA LEU A 417 -4.68 -13.01 5.04
C LEU A 417 -6.19 -12.93 4.81
N ASP A 418 -6.62 -12.22 3.77
CA ASP A 418 -8.03 -12.05 3.41
C ASP A 418 -8.35 -12.82 2.13
N VAL A 419 -9.09 -13.93 2.25
CA VAL A 419 -9.24 -14.95 1.22
C VAL A 419 -10.61 -14.84 0.57
N PHE A 420 -10.65 -14.61 -0.74
CA PHE A 420 -11.88 -14.50 -1.53
C PHE A 420 -11.97 -15.49 -2.69
N ALA A 421 -10.88 -16.19 -3.03
CA ALA A 421 -10.87 -17.19 -4.09
C ALA A 421 -11.16 -18.61 -3.61
N GLU A 422 -11.77 -19.42 -4.48
CA GLU A 422 -11.92 -20.87 -4.31
C GLU A 422 -10.63 -21.63 -4.64
N ASN A 423 -10.53 -22.90 -4.23
CA ASN A 423 -9.40 -23.79 -4.54
C ASN A 423 -8.07 -23.24 -4.02
N ILE A 424 -8.06 -22.87 -2.75
CA ILE A 424 -6.93 -22.26 -2.06
C ILE A 424 -6.31 -23.27 -1.10
N VAL A 425 -4.99 -23.32 -1.07
CA VAL A 425 -4.24 -23.93 0.03
C VAL A 425 -3.37 -22.85 0.65
N ILE A 426 -3.58 -22.53 1.93
CA ILE A 426 -2.69 -21.70 2.73
C ILE A 426 -1.93 -22.66 3.65
N ASP A 427 -0.65 -22.84 3.38
CA ASP A 427 0.28 -23.56 4.24
C ASP A 427 1.22 -22.58 4.92
N CYS A 428 1.05 -22.37 6.21
CA CYS A 428 1.93 -21.46 6.94
C CYS A 428 3.31 -22.05 7.22
N ASP A 429 3.56 -23.33 6.94
CA ASP A 429 4.85 -24.01 7.20
C ASP A 429 5.38 -23.84 8.64
N GLY A 430 4.47 -23.64 9.60
CA GLY A 430 4.80 -23.36 11.00
C GLY A 430 5.17 -21.91 11.31
N HIS A 431 5.05 -20.98 10.36
CA HIS A 431 5.23 -19.55 10.58
C HIS A 431 4.07 -18.93 11.37
N THR A 432 4.39 -17.81 12.02
CA THR A 432 3.47 -17.11 12.92
C THR A 432 2.80 -15.93 12.24
N ILE A 433 1.47 -15.82 12.35
CA ILE A 433 0.71 -14.60 12.08
C ILE A 433 0.37 -13.94 13.41
N ARG A 434 0.92 -12.75 13.66
CA ARG A 434 0.85 -12.06 14.95
C ARG A 434 0.05 -10.77 14.84
N GLY A 435 -0.96 -10.63 15.69
CA GLY A 435 -1.75 -9.41 15.86
C GLY A 435 -1.20 -8.45 16.91
N ASN A 436 -2.01 -7.46 17.26
CA ASN A 436 -1.65 -6.41 18.21
C ASN A 436 -2.78 -6.03 19.20
N LEU A 437 -3.52 -7.04 19.70
CA LEU A 437 -4.64 -6.85 20.63
C LEU A 437 -4.30 -6.02 21.87
N ASP A 438 -3.08 -6.13 22.40
CA ASP A 438 -2.63 -5.38 23.58
C ASP A 438 -2.66 -3.85 23.39
N ASN A 439 -2.42 -3.37 22.16
CA ASN A 439 -2.30 -1.95 21.87
C ASN A 439 -3.56 -1.36 21.21
N LYS A 440 -4.33 -2.16 20.45
CA LYS A 440 -5.52 -1.70 19.72
C LYS A 440 -6.54 -2.86 19.53
N PRO A 441 -7.28 -3.25 20.58
CA PRO A 441 -8.27 -4.32 20.45
C PRO A 441 -9.39 -3.88 19.50
N SER A 442 -9.54 -4.57 18.37
CA SER A 442 -10.55 -4.31 17.35
C SER A 442 -11.28 -5.59 16.98
N SER A 443 -12.62 -5.56 16.97
CA SER A 443 -13.41 -6.71 16.51
C SER A 443 -13.24 -7.03 15.03
N TYR A 444 -12.59 -6.13 14.30
CA TYR A 444 -12.27 -6.31 12.90
C TYR A 444 -10.88 -6.91 12.68
N GLU A 445 -10.12 -7.26 13.72
CA GLU A 445 -8.79 -7.85 13.58
C GLU A 445 -8.86 -9.36 13.27
N TYR A 446 -8.27 -9.80 12.14
CA TYR A 446 -8.26 -11.20 11.70
C TYR A 446 -6.86 -11.65 11.34
N GLY A 447 -6.44 -12.82 11.84
CA GLY A 447 -5.26 -13.51 11.34
C GLY A 447 -5.52 -13.99 9.91
N ILE A 448 -6.52 -14.85 9.74
CA ILE A 448 -6.98 -15.33 8.45
C ILE A 448 -8.50 -15.12 8.38
N ASN A 449 -8.95 -14.36 7.39
CA ASN A 449 -10.35 -14.12 7.11
C ASN A 449 -10.73 -14.81 5.79
N ILE A 450 -11.79 -15.61 5.79
CA ILE A 450 -12.22 -16.43 4.66
C ILE A 450 -13.63 -16.02 4.22
N ASN A 451 -13.70 -15.51 3.00
CA ASN A 451 -14.89 -15.08 2.28
C ASN A 451 -14.93 -15.77 0.90
N SER A 452 -14.74 -17.09 0.88
CA SER A 452 -14.59 -17.88 -0.34
C SER A 452 -15.64 -18.98 -0.38
N ASP A 453 -16.16 -19.30 -1.56
CA ASP A 453 -17.28 -20.23 -1.69
C ASP A 453 -16.88 -21.69 -1.37
N THR A 454 -15.82 -22.22 -1.99
CA THR A 454 -15.49 -23.65 -1.87
C THR A 454 -13.99 -24.01 -1.88
N ASN A 455 -13.66 -25.16 -1.28
CA ASN A 455 -12.36 -25.83 -1.38
C ASN A 455 -11.17 -24.96 -0.92
N VAL A 456 -11.26 -24.42 0.29
CA VAL A 456 -10.17 -23.72 0.98
C VAL A 456 -9.52 -24.66 1.99
N VAL A 457 -8.20 -24.73 2.01
CA VAL A 457 -7.42 -25.47 3.02
C VAL A 457 -6.51 -24.50 3.76
N VAL A 458 -6.63 -24.42 5.08
CA VAL A 458 -5.72 -23.63 5.93
C VAL A 458 -4.99 -24.57 6.88
N LYS A 459 -3.65 -24.64 6.76
CA LYS A 459 -2.85 -25.60 7.51
C LYS A 459 -1.54 -25.05 8.06
N ASN A 460 -1.09 -25.69 9.14
CA ASN A 460 0.23 -25.48 9.77
C ASN A 460 0.49 -24.03 10.24
N CYS A 461 -0.55 -23.25 10.55
CA CYS A 461 -0.42 -21.86 10.98
C CYS A 461 -0.30 -21.73 12.49
N ASN A 462 0.64 -20.89 12.92
CA ASN A 462 0.66 -20.37 14.29
C ASN A 462 -0.01 -18.99 14.27
N ILE A 463 -1.11 -18.80 14.98
CA ILE A 463 -1.84 -17.51 14.99
C ILE A 463 -1.98 -17.03 16.42
N GLU A 464 -1.53 -15.81 16.71
CA GLU A 464 -1.57 -15.29 18.08
C GLU A 464 -1.86 -13.80 18.19
N ASN A 465 -2.43 -13.41 19.34
CA ASN A 465 -2.66 -12.01 19.72
C ASN A 465 -3.54 -11.22 18.73
N VAL A 466 -4.52 -11.89 18.12
CA VAL A 466 -5.50 -11.34 17.17
C VAL A 466 -6.91 -11.47 17.71
N TRP A 467 -7.83 -10.57 17.31
CA TRP A 467 -9.23 -10.71 17.73
C TRP A 467 -9.84 -12.02 17.20
N ASN A 468 -9.76 -12.27 15.89
CA ASN A 468 -10.20 -13.53 15.29
C ASN A 468 -9.00 -14.27 14.69
N GLY A 469 -8.74 -15.51 15.10
CA GLY A 469 -7.65 -16.33 14.59
C GLY A 469 -7.88 -16.70 13.13
N ILE A 470 -8.79 -17.65 12.92
CA ILE A 470 -9.34 -18.01 11.61
C ILE A 470 -10.85 -17.74 11.65
N TRP A 471 -11.34 -16.89 10.76
CA TRP A 471 -12.76 -16.59 10.65
C TRP A 471 -13.25 -16.86 9.25
N ALA A 472 -14.37 -17.57 9.10
CA ALA A 472 -15.01 -17.78 7.82
C ALA A 472 -16.45 -17.27 7.83
N ASP A 473 -16.73 -16.29 6.98
CA ASP A 473 -18.09 -15.79 6.75
C ASP A 473 -18.81 -16.58 5.65
N VAL A 474 -18.07 -16.97 4.61
CA VAL A 474 -18.49 -17.85 3.52
C VAL A 474 -17.39 -18.87 3.31
N MET A 475 -17.72 -20.16 3.38
CA MET A 475 -16.79 -21.28 3.20
C MET A 475 -17.52 -22.62 3.16
N SER A 476 -17.35 -23.39 2.08
CA SER A 476 -17.92 -24.72 1.95
C SER A 476 -16.91 -25.78 1.51
N ASP A 477 -17.14 -27.04 1.86
CA ASP A 477 -16.29 -28.17 1.47
C ASP A 477 -14.78 -27.91 1.69
N SER A 478 -14.46 -27.27 2.82
CA SER A 478 -13.13 -26.73 3.14
C SER A 478 -12.53 -27.35 4.40
N GLU A 479 -11.22 -27.21 4.58
CA GLU A 479 -10.45 -27.86 5.63
C GLU A 479 -9.59 -26.87 6.44
N ILE A 480 -9.75 -26.86 7.76
CA ILE A 480 -8.88 -26.14 8.71
C ILE A 480 -8.09 -27.19 9.50
N LEU A 481 -6.80 -27.30 9.23
CA LEU A 481 -5.97 -28.45 9.61
C LEU A 481 -4.73 -28.06 10.42
N ASP A 482 -4.49 -28.73 11.55
CA ASP A 482 -3.19 -28.71 12.24
C ASP A 482 -2.64 -27.29 12.56
N ASN A 483 -3.53 -26.32 12.83
CA ASN A 483 -3.16 -24.96 13.23
C ASN A 483 -3.05 -24.82 14.75
N GLU A 484 -2.13 -23.99 15.24
CA GLU A 484 -2.01 -23.61 16.65
C GLU A 484 -2.44 -22.14 16.84
N ILE A 485 -3.53 -21.91 17.55
CA ILE A 485 -4.13 -20.59 17.74
C ILE A 485 -4.17 -20.27 19.23
N THR A 486 -3.58 -19.13 19.63
CA THR A 486 -3.46 -18.74 21.04
C THR A 486 -3.74 -17.26 21.29
N ASP A 487 -4.25 -16.96 22.48
CA ASP A 487 -4.43 -15.58 22.97
C ASP A 487 -5.28 -14.72 22.01
N THR A 488 -6.42 -15.27 21.59
CA THR A 488 -7.37 -14.60 20.68
C THR A 488 -8.73 -14.33 21.34
N LYS A 489 -9.58 -13.49 20.74
CA LYS A 489 -10.99 -13.45 21.17
C LYS A 489 -11.72 -14.70 20.68
N THR A 490 -11.68 -14.94 19.37
CA THR A 490 -12.16 -16.17 18.74
C THR A 490 -10.99 -16.91 18.14
N GLY A 491 -10.81 -18.19 18.44
CA GLY A 491 -9.81 -19.05 17.81
C GLY A 491 -10.19 -19.38 16.38
N ILE A 492 -11.21 -20.21 16.21
CA ILE A 492 -11.80 -20.57 14.91
C ILE A 492 -13.28 -20.20 14.93
N GLY A 493 -13.73 -19.35 14.02
CA GLY A 493 -15.13 -18.94 13.88
C GLY A 493 -15.71 -19.27 12.52
N LEU A 494 -16.88 -19.91 12.49
CA LEU A 494 -17.63 -20.17 11.26
C LEU A 494 -19.02 -19.52 11.34
N ASN A 495 -19.39 -18.74 10.33
CA ASN A 495 -20.66 -18.01 10.28
C ASN A 495 -21.75 -18.77 9.49
N ILE A 496 -22.92 -18.14 9.33
CA ILE A 496 -24.15 -18.76 8.81
C ILE A 496 -24.05 -19.28 7.37
N ASN A 497 -23.15 -18.75 6.54
CA ASN A 497 -22.99 -19.17 5.14
C ASN A 497 -21.85 -20.18 4.96
N THR A 498 -21.60 -21.01 5.97
CA THR A 498 -20.55 -22.05 5.92
C THR A 498 -21.17 -23.45 5.99
N GLU A 499 -20.71 -24.41 5.17
CA GLU A 499 -21.23 -25.78 5.22
C GLU A 499 -20.23 -26.86 4.79
N ASN A 500 -20.43 -28.08 5.29
CA ASN A 500 -19.65 -29.28 4.95
C ASN A 500 -18.13 -29.15 5.19
N ASN A 501 -17.74 -28.39 6.21
CA ASN A 501 -16.33 -28.14 6.52
C ASN A 501 -15.73 -29.17 7.48
N LEU A 502 -14.40 -29.31 7.44
CA LEU A 502 -13.60 -30.13 8.33
C LEU A 502 -12.68 -29.25 9.18
N ILE A 503 -12.82 -29.34 10.51
CA ILE A 503 -11.89 -28.75 11.47
C ILE A 503 -11.14 -29.90 12.14
N LYS A 504 -9.85 -30.06 11.86
CA LYS A 504 -9.09 -31.23 12.31
C LYS A 504 -7.70 -30.92 12.84
N GLY A 505 -7.32 -31.56 13.94
CA GLY A 505 -5.93 -31.52 14.43
C GLY A 505 -5.48 -30.16 14.96
N ASN A 506 -6.37 -29.17 15.03
CA ASN A 506 -6.05 -27.84 15.51
C ASN A 506 -5.91 -27.83 17.03
N LYS A 507 -5.06 -26.92 17.52
CA LYS A 507 -4.88 -26.62 18.94
C LYS A 507 -5.29 -25.17 19.18
N VAL A 508 -6.32 -24.97 20.02
CA VAL A 508 -6.82 -23.62 20.35
C VAL A 508 -6.78 -23.40 21.86
N THR A 509 -6.02 -22.37 22.30
CA THR A 509 -5.81 -22.11 23.73
C THR A 509 -5.87 -20.63 24.13
N ASN A 510 -6.25 -20.37 25.38
CA ASN A 510 -6.26 -19.02 25.97
C ASN A 510 -7.14 -18.00 25.21
N SER A 511 -8.20 -18.46 24.56
CA SER A 511 -9.14 -17.60 23.84
C SER A 511 -10.47 -17.45 24.59
N GLU A 512 -11.27 -16.42 24.29
CA GLU A 512 -12.64 -16.37 24.83
C GLU A 512 -13.49 -17.47 24.21
N TYR A 513 -13.42 -17.66 22.90
CA TYR A 513 -14.06 -18.77 22.20
C TYR A 513 -13.00 -19.60 21.49
N GLY A 514 -12.91 -20.89 21.80
CA GLY A 514 -12.01 -21.81 21.11
C GLY A 514 -12.48 -22.05 19.67
N ILE A 515 -13.62 -22.72 19.52
CA ILE A 515 -14.34 -22.87 18.26
C ILE A 515 -15.75 -22.30 18.41
N ASP A 516 -16.14 -21.38 17.54
CA ASP A 516 -17.46 -20.74 17.54
C ASP A 516 -18.19 -20.99 16.22
N LEU A 517 -19.30 -21.71 16.29
CA LEU A 517 -20.16 -22.04 15.15
C LEU A 517 -21.44 -21.20 15.22
N ARG A 518 -21.42 -20.01 14.59
CA ARG A 518 -22.54 -19.05 14.60
C ARG A 518 -23.40 -19.24 13.36
N GLY A 519 -24.48 -20.00 13.50
CA GLY A 519 -25.37 -20.31 12.38
C GLY A 519 -24.76 -21.25 11.34
N ALA A 520 -23.52 -21.71 11.53
CA ALA A 520 -22.82 -22.57 10.59
C ALA A 520 -23.60 -23.84 10.27
N GLY A 521 -23.49 -24.28 9.02
CA GLY A 521 -23.98 -25.55 8.50
C GLY A 521 -23.20 -26.75 9.04
N THR A 522 -23.50 -27.92 8.50
CA THR A 522 -22.90 -29.19 8.93
C THR A 522 -21.37 -29.11 8.91
N THR A 523 -20.71 -29.43 10.02
CA THR A 523 -19.25 -29.35 10.16
C THR A 523 -18.75 -30.58 10.90
N THR A 524 -17.63 -31.15 10.47
CA THR A 524 -16.95 -32.25 11.16
C THR A 524 -15.77 -31.70 11.95
N ILE A 525 -15.74 -31.99 13.24
CA ILE A 525 -14.73 -31.49 14.17
C ILE A 525 -14.03 -32.72 14.77
N GLU A 526 -12.78 -32.96 14.40
CA GLU A 526 -12.06 -34.17 14.80
C GLU A 526 -10.62 -33.97 15.27
N ASN A 527 -10.21 -34.71 16.31
CA ASN A 527 -8.83 -34.72 16.81
C ASN A 527 -8.27 -33.34 17.20
N ASN A 528 -9.11 -32.36 17.54
CA ASN A 528 -8.67 -31.04 17.98
C ASN A 528 -8.36 -31.03 19.49
N ILE A 529 -7.47 -30.14 19.92
CA ILE A 529 -7.13 -29.88 21.32
C ILE A 529 -7.60 -28.46 21.68
N ILE A 530 -8.64 -28.34 22.51
CA ILE A 530 -9.29 -27.07 22.82
C ILE A 530 -9.26 -26.87 24.34
N GLN A 531 -8.37 -26.00 24.82
CA GLN A 531 -8.05 -25.94 26.25
C GLN A 531 -7.84 -24.52 26.76
N ASN A 532 -8.17 -24.29 28.04
CA ASN A 532 -7.95 -23.00 28.72
C ASN A 532 -8.66 -21.81 28.05
N ASN A 533 -9.75 -22.06 27.33
CA ASN A 533 -10.60 -21.00 26.76
C ASN A 533 -11.74 -20.64 27.74
N GLU A 534 -12.41 -19.50 27.56
CA GLU A 534 -13.64 -19.24 28.30
C GLU A 534 -14.73 -20.23 27.86
N ASN A 535 -15.02 -20.29 26.56
CA ASN A 535 -15.84 -21.31 25.93
C ASN A 535 -14.98 -22.15 25.00
N GLY A 536 -14.95 -23.47 25.21
CA GLY A 536 -14.21 -24.39 24.36
C GLY A 536 -14.82 -24.47 22.96
N VAL A 537 -16.03 -25.02 22.86
CA VAL A 537 -16.81 -25.06 21.62
C VAL A 537 -18.22 -24.52 21.84
N GLN A 538 -18.68 -23.61 20.98
CA GLN A 538 -20.04 -23.08 21.01
C GLN A 538 -20.76 -23.31 19.67
N CYS A 539 -22.03 -23.71 19.73
CA CYS A 539 -22.86 -23.99 18.55
C CYS A 539 -24.18 -23.20 18.61
N TYR A 540 -24.19 -21.98 18.11
CA TYR A 540 -25.43 -21.21 17.93
C TYR A 540 -26.05 -21.49 16.57
N THR A 541 -26.47 -22.73 16.36
CA THR A 541 -27.01 -23.19 15.08
C THR A 541 -27.95 -24.38 15.30
N ILE A 542 -28.82 -24.62 14.30
CA ILE A 542 -29.69 -25.79 14.23
C ILE A 542 -29.06 -26.95 13.45
N ALA A 543 -27.92 -26.72 12.81
CA ALA A 543 -27.21 -27.74 12.06
C ALA A 543 -26.67 -28.83 12.99
N THR A 544 -26.54 -30.06 12.45
CA THR A 544 -25.99 -31.18 13.20
C THR A 544 -24.51 -31.33 12.88
N HIS A 545 -23.64 -31.03 13.84
CA HIS A 545 -22.19 -31.22 13.69
C HIS A 545 -21.74 -32.59 14.17
N SER A 546 -20.62 -33.07 13.62
CA SER A 546 -20.01 -34.33 14.04
C SER A 546 -18.77 -34.03 14.89
N PHE A 547 -18.72 -34.57 16.10
CA PHE A 547 -17.56 -34.46 16.99
C PHE A 547 -16.94 -35.84 17.19
N SER A 548 -15.62 -35.97 16.94
CA SER A 548 -14.92 -37.22 17.21
C SER A 548 -13.49 -37.01 17.69
N SER A 549 -13.08 -37.74 18.74
CA SER A 549 -11.69 -37.76 19.23
C SER A 549 -11.09 -36.39 19.60
N ASN A 550 -11.92 -35.37 19.89
CA ASN A 550 -11.43 -34.07 20.37
C ASN A 550 -11.07 -34.14 21.85
N THR A 551 -10.07 -33.36 22.27
CA THR A 551 -9.72 -33.15 23.67
C THR A 551 -10.12 -31.73 24.06
N ILE A 552 -11.30 -31.60 24.68
CA ILE A 552 -11.88 -30.31 25.10
C ILE A 552 -11.84 -30.26 26.62
N THR A 553 -10.87 -29.54 27.20
CA THR A 553 -10.64 -29.62 28.65
C THR A 553 -10.05 -28.34 29.22
N GLY A 554 -10.40 -27.99 30.46
CA GLY A 554 -9.81 -26.85 31.15
C GLY A 554 -10.35 -25.51 30.66
N ASN A 555 -11.41 -25.53 29.85
CA ASN A 555 -12.17 -24.33 29.49
C ASN A 555 -13.12 -23.98 30.65
N THR A 556 -13.59 -22.73 30.73
CA THR A 556 -14.62 -22.37 31.73
C THR A 556 -15.92 -23.10 31.43
N GLN A 557 -16.27 -23.22 30.15
CA GLN A 557 -17.32 -24.07 29.60
C GLN A 557 -16.74 -24.87 28.45
N ASP A 558 -16.66 -26.21 28.56
CA ASP A 558 -16.06 -27.04 27.50
C ASP A 558 -16.90 -27.03 26.21
N CYS A 559 -18.21 -27.26 26.31
CA CYS A 559 -19.14 -27.24 25.17
C CYS A 559 -20.41 -26.46 25.53
N ASP A 560 -20.90 -25.60 24.64
CA ASP A 560 -22.13 -24.81 24.83
C ASP A 560 -23.04 -24.87 23.59
N TYR A 561 -24.33 -25.13 23.80
CA TYR A 561 -25.35 -25.37 22.74
C TYR A 561 -25.02 -26.44 21.68
N CYS A 562 -23.88 -27.15 21.80
CA CYS A 562 -23.46 -28.19 20.86
C CYS A 562 -24.02 -29.57 21.23
N THR A 563 -24.78 -30.17 20.32
CA THR A 563 -25.21 -31.58 20.46
C THR A 563 -24.07 -32.51 20.09
N GLY A 564 -23.72 -33.47 20.95
CA GLY A 564 -22.68 -34.47 20.68
C GLY A 564 -21.24 -34.02 20.96
N CYS A 565 -21.06 -32.79 21.46
CA CYS A 565 -19.77 -32.30 21.96
C CYS A 565 -19.55 -32.88 23.38
N SER A 566 -18.58 -33.78 23.52
CA SER A 566 -18.28 -34.49 24.77
C SER A 566 -16.81 -34.85 24.92
#